data_AF-A0AAD5J9B9-F1
#
_entry.id   AF-A0AAD5J9B9-F1
#
_cell.length_a   1.000
_cell.length_b   1.000
_cell.length_c   1.000
_cell.angle_alpha   90.00
_cell.angle_beta   90.00
_cell.angle_gamma   90.00
#
_symmetry.space_group_name_H-M   'P 1'
#
loop_
_entity.id
_entity.type
_entity.pdbx_description
1 polymer ?
#
loop_
_entity_poly.entity_id
_entity_poly.type
_entity_poly.pdbx_seq_one_letter_code
_entity_poly.pdbx_strand_id
1 'polypeptide(L)'
;MTASLGSKLFTQANKVGMMNEGYAWIVTEGLSTLMDLIDPKVMDPSMQGERVVNNWSRFVLIIWVFVVLILTQSYTASLTSMLTVQRLKPRFADVKEIQDHDYFVGYQKDSFVKELLTKQLNFDESKLKPYSTEEEFHQALSNGTVAAIFDEIPYIK
;
A
#
# COMPACT_ATOMS: atom_id res chain seq x y z
N MET A 1 -7.45 -44.34 -43.67
CA MET A 1 -8.16 -44.33 -42.37
C MET A 1 -7.16 -44.03 -41.27
N THR A 2 -6.87 -42.75 -41.03
CA THR A 2 -5.91 -42.30 -40.02
C THR A 2 -6.69 -41.60 -38.92
N ALA A 3 -7.16 -42.37 -37.92
CA ALA A 3 -7.71 -41.79 -36.71
C ALA A 3 -6.56 -41.15 -35.91
N SER A 4 -6.57 -39.81 -35.86
CA SER A 4 -5.72 -38.99 -35.00
C SER A 4 -5.73 -39.56 -33.57
N LEU A 5 -4.56 -39.61 -32.92
CA LEU A 5 -4.41 -40.13 -31.54
C LEU A 5 -5.42 -39.53 -30.54
N GLY A 6 -5.87 -38.29 -30.77
CA GLY A 6 -6.88 -37.62 -29.95
C GLY A 6 -8.25 -38.32 -29.97
N SER A 7 -8.77 -38.71 -31.14
CA SER A 7 -10.12 -39.31 -31.21
C SER A 7 -10.20 -40.69 -30.56
N LYS A 8 -9.08 -41.44 -30.57
CA LYS A 8 -8.97 -42.73 -29.86
C LYS A 8 -9.03 -42.54 -28.34
N LEU A 9 -8.39 -41.49 -27.81
CA LEU A 9 -8.39 -41.18 -26.39
C LEU A 9 -9.80 -40.86 -25.88
N PHE A 10 -10.54 -40.02 -26.59
CA PHE A 10 -11.93 -39.66 -26.22
C PHE A 10 -12.90 -40.84 -26.37
N THR A 11 -12.74 -41.68 -27.39
CA THR A 11 -13.57 -42.89 -27.55
C THR A 11 -13.37 -43.85 -26.38
N GLN A 12 -12.13 -43.99 -25.91
CA GLN A 12 -11.80 -44.87 -24.80
C GLN A 12 -12.25 -44.28 -23.45
N ALA A 13 -12.07 -42.97 -23.26
CA ALA A 13 -12.58 -42.25 -22.10
C ALA A 13 -14.11 -42.36 -21.96
N ASN A 14 -14.84 -42.24 -23.08
CA ASN A 14 -16.28 -42.42 -23.12
C ASN A 14 -16.70 -43.87 -22.76
N LYS A 15 -15.99 -44.87 -23.30
CA LYS A 15 -16.24 -46.28 -22.99
C LYS A 15 -16.02 -46.62 -21.51
N VAL A 16 -15.11 -45.92 -20.85
CA VAL A 16 -14.79 -46.12 -19.42
C VAL A 16 -15.66 -45.20 -18.53
N GLY A 17 -16.58 -44.43 -19.11
CA GLY A 17 -17.50 -43.58 -18.36
C GLY A 17 -16.87 -42.32 -17.78
N MET A 18 -15.65 -41.97 -18.20
CA MET A 18 -14.94 -40.75 -17.75
C MET A 18 -15.55 -39.46 -18.35
N MET A 19 -16.53 -39.60 -19.24
CA MET A 19 -17.30 -38.50 -19.81
C MET A 19 -18.56 -38.16 -18.99
N ASN A 20 -18.86 -38.95 -17.94
CA ASN A 20 -19.98 -38.71 -17.04
C ASN A 20 -19.62 -37.75 -15.89
N GLU A 21 -20.63 -37.33 -15.14
CA GLU A 21 -20.49 -36.42 -14.00
C GLU A 21 -19.44 -36.93 -12.99
N GLY A 22 -18.49 -36.06 -12.62
CA GLY A 22 -17.40 -36.37 -11.69
C GLY A 22 -15.98 -36.21 -12.25
N TYR A 23 -15.83 -35.98 -13.56
CA TYR A 23 -14.54 -35.75 -14.22
C TYR A 23 -14.49 -34.37 -14.89
N ALA A 24 -13.36 -33.66 -14.74
CA ALA A 24 -13.12 -32.37 -15.39
C ALA A 24 -12.15 -32.53 -16.58
N TRP A 25 -12.56 -32.06 -17.76
CA TRP A 25 -11.77 -32.11 -18.99
C TRP A 25 -11.30 -30.71 -19.38
N ILE A 26 -9.99 -30.53 -19.54
CA ILE A 26 -9.40 -29.26 -19.99
C ILE A 26 -9.01 -29.40 -21.46
N VAL A 27 -9.61 -28.58 -22.31
CA VAL A 27 -9.36 -28.56 -23.76
C VAL A 27 -8.69 -27.23 -24.11
N THR A 28 -7.50 -27.28 -24.68
CA THR A 28 -6.79 -26.11 -25.19
C THR A 28 -7.20 -25.82 -26.64
N GLU A 29 -7.02 -24.60 -27.14
CA GLU A 29 -7.47 -24.18 -28.49
C GLU A 29 -6.98 -25.08 -29.63
N GLY A 30 -5.78 -25.66 -29.50
CA GLY A 30 -5.27 -26.62 -30.50
C GLY A 30 -6.05 -27.95 -30.54
N LEU A 31 -6.68 -28.35 -29.43
CA LEU A 31 -7.48 -29.57 -29.32
C LEU A 31 -8.97 -29.32 -29.62
N SER A 32 -9.47 -28.08 -29.52
CA SER A 32 -10.85 -27.77 -29.90
C SER A 32 -11.11 -27.99 -31.39
N THR A 33 -10.14 -27.69 -32.27
CA THR A 33 -10.25 -27.94 -33.71
C THR A 33 -10.31 -29.43 -34.04
N LEU A 34 -9.75 -30.29 -33.17
CA LEU A 34 -9.83 -31.74 -33.28
C LEU A 34 -11.17 -32.29 -32.74
N MET A 35 -11.84 -31.58 -31.84
CA MET A 35 -13.17 -31.94 -31.34
C MET A 35 -14.27 -31.65 -32.36
N ASP A 36 -14.15 -30.57 -33.14
CA ASP A 36 -15.10 -30.28 -34.23
C ASP A 36 -15.12 -31.37 -35.33
N LEU A 37 -14.07 -32.21 -35.39
CA LEU A 37 -13.97 -33.35 -36.30
C LEU A 37 -14.56 -34.66 -35.74
N ILE A 38 -14.98 -34.68 -34.47
CA ILE A 38 -15.58 -35.86 -33.82
C ILE A 38 -17.09 -35.84 -34.06
N ASP A 39 -17.67 -37.01 -34.34
CA ASP A 39 -19.12 -37.14 -34.56
C ASP A 39 -19.93 -36.56 -33.38
N PRO A 40 -20.94 -35.71 -33.64
CA PRO A 40 -21.75 -35.04 -32.61
C PRO A 40 -22.56 -36.02 -31.73
N LYS A 41 -22.53 -37.31 -32.05
CA LYS A 41 -23.17 -38.39 -31.29
C LYS A 41 -22.35 -38.84 -30.08
N VAL A 42 -21.06 -38.51 -30.02
CA VAL A 42 -20.12 -38.93 -28.95
C VAL A 42 -19.93 -37.84 -27.90
N MET A 43 -20.27 -36.60 -28.20
CA MET A 43 -20.06 -35.44 -27.33
C MET A 43 -21.39 -34.92 -26.78
N ASP A 44 -21.51 -34.81 -25.46
CA ASP A 44 -22.66 -34.19 -24.82
C ASP A 44 -22.62 -32.67 -25.07
N PRO A 45 -23.73 -32.03 -25.51
CA PRO A 45 -23.78 -30.59 -25.77
C PRO A 45 -23.42 -29.70 -24.57
N SER A 46 -23.39 -30.25 -23.35
CA SER A 46 -23.00 -29.55 -22.12
C SER A 46 -21.49 -29.30 -21.94
N MET A 47 -20.61 -29.91 -22.76
CA MET A 47 -19.14 -29.76 -22.65
C MET A 47 -18.57 -28.47 -23.28
N GLN A 48 -19.42 -27.50 -23.63
CA GLN A 48 -18.95 -26.17 -24.01
C GLN A 48 -18.64 -25.38 -22.74
N GLY A 49 -17.37 -25.48 -22.28
CA GLY A 49 -16.87 -24.62 -21.22
C GLY A 49 -17.24 -23.17 -21.52
N GLU A 50 -17.86 -22.49 -20.55
CA GLU A 50 -18.38 -21.14 -20.68
C GLU A 50 -17.23 -20.18 -21.03
N ARG A 51 -16.95 -20.06 -22.32
CA ARG A 51 -16.10 -19.00 -22.85
C ARG A 51 -16.80 -17.71 -22.44
N VAL A 52 -16.07 -16.75 -21.90
CA VAL A 52 -16.58 -15.39 -21.74
C VAL A 52 -16.83 -14.86 -23.16
N VAL A 53 -18.04 -15.14 -23.68
CA VAL A 53 -18.40 -15.19 -25.11
C VAL A 53 -18.72 -13.82 -25.71
N ASN A 54 -18.55 -12.74 -24.95
CA ASN A 54 -18.89 -11.41 -25.43
C ASN A 54 -17.82 -10.38 -25.10
N ASN A 55 -17.31 -9.69 -26.12
CA ASN A 55 -16.39 -8.55 -25.97
C ASN A 55 -16.92 -7.48 -24.99
N TRP A 56 -18.24 -7.32 -24.90
CA TRP A 56 -18.87 -6.42 -23.92
C TRP A 56 -18.68 -6.87 -22.48
N SER A 57 -18.77 -8.16 -22.20
CA SER A 57 -18.53 -8.69 -20.85
C SER A 57 -17.07 -8.53 -20.43
N ARG A 58 -16.13 -8.67 -21.37
CA ARG A 58 -14.70 -8.39 -21.14
C ARG A 58 -14.46 -6.92 -20.84
N PHE A 59 -15.14 -6.01 -21.53
CA PHE A 59 -15.03 -4.57 -21.29
C PHE A 59 -15.55 -4.18 -19.89
N VAL A 60 -16.71 -4.73 -19.49
CA VAL A 60 -17.25 -4.53 -18.13
C VAL A 60 -16.31 -5.10 -17.06
N LEU A 61 -15.73 -6.28 -17.29
CA LEU A 61 -14.73 -6.87 -16.38
C LEU A 61 -13.48 -5.99 -16.22
N ILE A 62 -12.98 -5.42 -17.31
CA ILE A 62 -11.84 -4.49 -17.28
C ILE A 62 -12.18 -3.27 -16.42
N ILE A 63 -13.34 -2.63 -16.67
CA ILE A 63 -13.80 -1.48 -15.86
C ILE A 63 -13.93 -1.87 -14.39
N TRP A 64 -14.54 -3.02 -14.11
CA TRP A 64 -14.73 -3.51 -12.74
C TRP A 64 -13.38 -3.74 -12.02
N VAL A 65 -12.39 -4.34 -12.70
CA VAL A 65 -11.03 -4.49 -12.17
C VAL A 65 -10.39 -3.13 -11.89
N PHE A 66 -10.56 -2.14 -12.78
CA PHE A 66 -10.09 -0.78 -12.54
C PHE A 66 -10.73 -0.14 -11.30
N VAL A 67 -12.03 -0.34 -11.08
CA VAL A 67 -12.72 0.16 -9.87
C VAL A 67 -12.14 -0.47 -8.61
N VAL A 68 -11.93 -1.80 -8.61
CA VAL A 68 -11.30 -2.50 -7.48
C VAL A 68 -9.88 -1.99 -7.25
N LEU A 69 -9.09 -1.78 -8.30
CA LEU A 69 -7.74 -1.22 -8.20
C LEU A 69 -7.75 0.19 -7.60
N ILE A 70 -8.65 1.08 -8.04
CA ILE A 70 -8.76 2.43 -7.48
C ILE A 70 -9.11 2.38 -5.99
N LEU A 71 -10.05 1.53 -5.58
CA LEU A 71 -10.42 1.37 -4.17
C LEU A 71 -9.22 0.90 -3.32
N THR A 72 -8.44 -0.07 -3.81
CA THR A 72 -7.24 -0.53 -3.10
C THR A 72 -6.16 0.56 -2.99
N GLN A 73 -5.96 1.36 -4.04
CA GLN A 73 -5.02 2.48 -4.02
C GLN A 73 -5.48 3.60 -3.09
N SER A 74 -6.75 3.99 -3.14
CA SER A 74 -7.31 5.01 -2.23
C SER A 74 -7.25 4.57 -0.77
N TYR A 75 -7.51 3.29 -0.48
CA TYR A 75 -7.35 2.73 0.86
C TYR A 75 -5.89 2.74 1.33
N THR A 76 -4.96 2.30 0.47
CA THR A 76 -3.52 2.29 0.77
C THR A 76 -2.98 3.72 0.96
N ALA A 77 -3.42 4.68 0.15
CA ALA A 77 -3.05 6.08 0.27
C ALA A 77 -3.60 6.72 1.54
N SER A 78 -4.84 6.42 1.90
CA SER A 78 -5.47 6.93 3.14
C SER A 78 -4.78 6.36 4.38
N LEU A 79 -4.43 5.07 4.36
CA LEU A 79 -3.65 4.45 5.44
C LEU A 79 -2.25 5.06 5.54
N THR A 80 -1.59 5.27 4.40
CA THR A 80 -0.27 5.92 4.36
C THR A 80 -0.34 7.34 4.89
N SER A 81 -1.37 8.11 4.53
CA SER A 81 -1.62 9.45 5.06
C SER A 81 -1.87 9.43 6.56
N MET A 82 -2.61 8.45 7.07
CA MET A 82 -2.82 8.29 8.51
C MET A 82 -1.51 7.94 9.25
N LEU A 83 -0.65 7.11 8.67
CA LEU A 83 0.65 6.74 9.24
C LEU A 83 1.66 7.90 9.20
N THR A 84 1.63 8.77 8.18
CA THR A 84 2.50 9.96 8.13
C THR A 84 2.05 11.03 9.13
N VAL A 85 0.75 11.20 9.36
CA VAL A 85 0.23 12.14 10.39
C VAL A 85 0.64 11.71 11.80
N GLN A 86 0.68 10.40 12.11
CA GLN A 86 1.11 9.92 13.43
C GLN A 86 2.60 10.16 13.69
N ARG A 87 3.45 10.23 12.65
CA ARG A 87 4.88 10.54 12.79
C ARG A 87 5.15 12.02 13.02
N LEU A 88 4.22 12.90 12.63
CA LEU A 88 4.32 14.34 12.82
C LEU A 88 3.77 14.80 14.17
N LYS A 89 3.28 13.90 15.04
CA LYS A 89 2.77 14.30 16.34
C LYS A 89 3.95 14.85 17.17
N PRO A 90 3.98 16.17 17.46
CA PRO A 90 5.07 16.73 18.23
C PRO A 90 5.06 16.09 19.62
N ARG A 91 6.25 15.85 20.18
CA ARG A 91 6.42 15.21 21.50
C ARG A 91 5.82 16.06 22.63
N PHE A 92 5.63 17.35 22.39
CA PHE A 92 4.96 18.31 23.28
C PHE A 92 3.91 19.05 22.47
N ALA A 93 2.67 19.09 22.96
CA ALA A 93 1.56 19.75 22.27
C ALA A 93 1.52 21.26 22.55
N ASP A 94 2.11 21.69 23.67
CA ASP A 94 2.12 23.08 24.12
C ASP A 94 3.46 23.39 24.80
N VAL A 95 3.95 24.63 24.64
CA VAL A 95 5.17 25.13 25.28
C VAL A 95 5.05 25.08 26.81
N LYS A 96 3.82 25.19 27.33
CA LYS A 96 3.51 25.06 28.76
C LYS A 96 3.81 23.67 29.33
N GLU A 97 3.69 22.62 28.52
CA GLU A 97 4.03 21.25 28.93
C GLU A 97 5.54 21.13 29.18
N ILE A 98 6.35 21.80 28.37
CA ILE A 98 7.81 21.85 28.53
C ILE A 98 8.19 22.60 29.80
N GLN A 99 7.43 23.65 30.14
CA GLN A 99 7.65 24.46 31.34
C GLN A 99 7.30 23.69 32.64
N ASP A 100 6.24 22.89 32.63
CA ASP A 100 5.74 22.16 33.81
C ASP A 100 6.63 20.95 34.18
N HIS A 101 7.21 20.29 33.17
CA HIS A 101 7.97 19.05 33.34
C HIS A 101 9.48 19.21 33.63
N ASP A 102 9.93 20.41 33.99
CA ASP A 102 11.33 20.70 34.36
C ASP A 102 12.37 20.33 33.27
N TYR A 103 11.99 20.41 32.00
CA TYR A 103 12.90 20.06 30.91
C TYR A 103 13.89 21.17 30.57
N PHE A 104 15.12 20.78 30.18
CA PHE A 104 16.08 21.69 29.56
C PHE A 104 15.68 21.99 28.12
N VAL A 105 15.82 23.27 27.74
CA VAL A 105 15.45 23.78 26.42
C VAL A 105 16.65 24.44 25.76
N GLY A 106 16.93 24.06 24.52
CA GLY A 106 17.98 24.67 23.71
C GLY A 106 17.50 25.91 22.98
N TYR A 107 18.40 26.86 22.75
CA TYR A 107 18.15 28.01 21.88
C TYR A 107 19.42 28.43 21.15
N GLN A 108 19.27 29.15 20.04
CA GLN A 108 20.42 29.67 19.29
C GLN A 108 21.17 30.73 20.11
N LYS A 109 22.50 30.63 20.20
CA LYS A 109 23.32 31.61 20.89
C LYS A 109 23.25 32.96 20.14
N ASP A 110 23.23 34.05 20.90
CA ASP A 110 23.17 35.43 20.39
C ASP A 110 21.90 35.78 19.58
N SER A 111 20.85 34.97 19.73
CA SER A 111 19.53 35.15 19.12
C SER A 111 18.54 35.90 20.03
N PHE A 112 17.52 36.54 19.43
CA PHE A 112 16.42 37.17 20.18
C PHE A 112 15.57 36.15 20.96
N VAL A 113 15.64 34.87 20.58
CA VAL A 113 14.88 33.76 21.17
C VAL A 113 15.11 33.68 22.68
N LYS A 114 16.32 33.97 23.18
CA LYS A 114 16.59 33.99 24.63
C LYS A 114 15.69 34.99 25.35
N GLU A 115 15.59 36.20 24.80
CA GLU A 115 14.80 37.27 25.38
C GLU A 115 13.30 36.96 25.30
N LEU A 116 12.86 36.34 24.20
CA LEU A 116 11.49 35.86 24.05
C LEU A 116 11.12 34.81 25.11
N LEU A 117 11.96 33.79 25.27
CA LEU A 117 11.74 32.69 26.21
C LEU A 117 11.69 33.18 27.66
N THR A 118 12.61 34.09 28.03
CA THR A 118 12.68 34.62 29.40
C THR A 118 11.63 35.68 29.70
N LYS A 119 11.43 36.68 28.82
CA LYS A 119 10.54 37.82 29.09
C LYS A 119 9.07 37.57 28.74
N GLN A 120 8.77 36.82 27.68
CA GLN A 120 7.38 36.61 27.23
C GLN A 120 6.82 35.27 27.67
N LEU A 121 7.64 34.22 27.62
CA LEU A 121 7.22 32.86 27.98
C LEU A 121 7.60 32.46 29.41
N ASN A 122 8.32 33.33 30.12
CA ASN A 122 8.62 33.19 31.55
C ASN A 122 9.38 31.88 31.89
N PHE A 123 10.26 31.44 30.97
CA PHE A 123 11.17 30.31 31.21
C PHE A 123 12.27 30.70 32.19
N ASP A 124 12.67 29.72 33.01
CA ASP A 124 13.80 29.84 33.92
C ASP A 124 15.12 29.81 33.12
N GLU A 125 15.95 30.84 33.26
CA GLU A 125 17.23 30.97 32.56
C GLU A 125 18.19 29.82 32.89
N SER A 126 18.08 29.21 34.08
CA SER A 126 18.89 28.06 34.48
C SER A 126 18.61 26.80 33.64
N LYS A 127 17.44 26.73 33.00
CA LYS A 127 17.01 25.60 32.15
C LYS A 127 17.26 25.83 30.67
N LEU A 128 17.77 27.00 30.30
CA LEU A 128 18.07 27.37 28.93
C LEU A 128 19.54 27.06 28.60
N LYS A 129 19.76 26.34 27.50
CA LYS A 129 21.11 26.00 27.01
C LYS A 129 21.37 26.66 25.65
N PRO A 130 22.39 27.53 25.53
CA PRO A 130 22.76 28.14 24.26
C PRO A 130 23.53 27.14 23.39
N TYR A 131 23.26 27.16 22.09
CA TYR A 131 23.98 26.39 21.07
C TYR A 131 24.22 27.24 19.84
N SER A 132 25.35 27.05 19.16
CA SER A 132 25.75 27.89 18.02
C SER A 132 25.80 27.15 16.68
N THR A 133 25.89 25.83 16.71
CA THR A 133 26.11 25.01 15.51
C THR A 133 25.02 23.95 15.35
N GLU A 134 24.73 23.57 14.11
CA GLU A 134 23.79 22.49 13.79
C GLU A 134 24.20 21.16 14.42
N GLU A 135 25.51 20.90 14.49
CA GLU A 135 26.05 19.69 15.13
C GLU A 135 25.72 19.63 16.62
N GLU A 136 25.87 20.74 17.34
CA GLU A 136 25.50 20.85 18.75
C GLU A 136 24.01 20.61 18.97
N PHE A 137 23.15 21.15 18.09
CA PHE A 137 21.71 20.94 18.15
C PHE A 137 21.36 19.46 17.96
N HIS A 138 21.91 18.83 16.91
CA HIS A 138 21.70 17.42 16.63
C HIS A 138 22.19 16.54 17.78
N GLN A 139 23.36 16.84 18.35
CA GLN A 139 23.91 16.08 19.47
C GLN A 139 23.08 16.26 20.74
N ALA A 140 22.63 17.48 21.03
CA ALA A 140 21.83 17.77 22.22
C ALA A 140 20.46 17.06 22.20
N LEU A 141 19.80 17.01 21.03
CA LEU A 141 18.56 16.28 20.85
C LEU A 141 18.78 14.76 20.87
N SER A 142 19.83 14.28 20.21
CA SER A 142 20.11 12.83 20.11
C SER A 142 20.49 12.23 21.46
N ASN A 143 21.23 12.98 22.29
CA ASN A 143 21.64 12.54 23.62
C ASN A 143 20.56 12.80 24.69
N GLY A 144 19.48 13.51 24.36
CA GLY A 144 18.41 13.87 25.31
C GLY A 144 18.82 14.94 26.33
N THR A 145 19.88 15.71 26.05
CA THR A 145 20.35 16.81 26.91
C THR A 145 19.34 17.95 27.01
N VAL A 146 18.54 18.12 25.95
CA VAL A 146 17.42 19.06 25.85
C VAL A 146 16.20 18.34 25.27
N ALA A 147 15.01 18.75 25.70
CA ALA A 147 13.76 18.18 25.22
C ALA A 147 13.31 18.82 23.89
N ALA A 148 13.64 20.10 23.70
CA ALA A 148 13.27 20.88 22.53
C ALA A 148 14.30 21.97 22.27
N ILE A 149 14.34 22.47 21.04
CA ILE A 149 15.15 23.61 20.62
C ILE A 149 14.23 24.65 19.98
N PHE A 150 14.39 25.91 20.38
CA PHE A 150 13.78 27.05 19.72
C PHE A 150 14.81 27.72 18.83
N ASP A 151 14.48 27.83 17.55
CA ASP A 151 15.33 28.44 16.53
C ASP A 151 14.58 29.57 15.80
N GLU A 152 15.32 30.53 15.28
CA GLU A 152 14.76 31.60 14.47
C GLU A 152 14.51 31.09 13.06
N ILE A 153 13.26 31.19 12.57
CA ILE A 153 13.00 30.96 11.15
C ILE A 153 13.60 32.16 10.39
N PRO A 154 14.56 31.97 9.47
CA PRO A 154 15.09 33.07 8.68
C PRO A 154 13.94 33.68 7.87
N TYR A 155 13.59 34.94 8.15
CA TYR A 155 12.60 35.67 7.36
C TYR A 155 13.23 36.10 6.05
N ILE A 156 13.19 35.21 5.06
CA ILE A 156 13.44 35.59 3.66
C ILE A 156 12.12 36.18 3.13
N LYS A 157 12.10 37.49 2.88
CA LYS A 157 11.06 38.15 2.08
C LYS A 157 11.39 38.06 0.60
#